data_AF-A0A8S3PT81-F1
#
_entry.id   AF-A0A8S3PT81-F1
#
_cell.length_a   1.000
_cell.length_b   1.000
_cell.length_c   1.000
_cell.angle_alpha   90.00
_cell.angle_beta   90.00
_cell.angle_gamma   90.00
#
_symmetry.space_group_name_H-M   'P 1'
#
loop_
_entity.id
_entity.type
_entity.pdbx_description
1 polymer ?
#
loop_
_entity_poly.entity_id
_entity_poly.type
_entity_poly.pdbx_seq_one_letter_code
_entity_poly.pdbx_strand_id
1 'polypeptide(L)'
;MPRDLMSRVFTTTSASNIPSNHYALCGLWDFAGQKEFYATHQAFLTNSAIYLVVADMKDDISKQDASQYSADFRNVGEYVDFWFDTIHCHRSVEPPEDEPFNEFIDPPVILVLTGKDKFGEETIENTLIEERKTKIQTQLDMVLGDQHKYHHLRDIICLSNTTDPDVKFVELQQKISSIILGMAHWGQHLPLKWILLEHLIEINKTDGNNFINFSDMENLAKHNDINMKDIDEVKLFLRFQHEVGNVIYFEDIQDFIILNPKWLVDAFRCLVSDKIDGRLQHRTDWTKFKQNGTISESLITELFKSKCGNQFLDQRENLFKVMEKFDILVKIAETSSYIMPSMMTPVLYDEVCTLIGIKQPNCKRSSWLCLKFSFLPPAYFHHVSVWFIKEYESSKVVYKTHSLALFRGICVFDIDSKSGCEKILVTMSKDTIAIQLLSFQKERQN
;
A
#
# COMPACT_ATOMS: atom_id res chain seq x y z
N MET A 1 23.01 17.21 22.19
CA MET A 1 23.01 18.00 20.95
C MET A 1 24.25 18.89 20.93
N PRO A 2 25.21 18.70 20.01
CA PRO A 2 26.29 19.66 19.84
C PRO A 2 25.69 20.98 19.36
N ARG A 3 26.29 22.13 19.76
CA ARG A 3 25.97 23.47 19.24
C ARG A 3 26.04 23.58 17.70
N ASP A 4 26.53 22.53 17.05
CA ASP A 4 26.75 22.41 15.60
C ASP A 4 25.50 22.03 14.79
N LEU A 5 24.38 21.69 15.44
CA LEU A 5 23.19 21.28 14.70
C LEU A 5 22.40 22.48 14.15
N MET A 6 22.26 23.57 14.93
CA MET A 6 21.65 24.82 14.44
C MET A 6 22.52 25.50 13.38
N SER A 7 23.86 25.43 13.50
CA SER A 7 24.72 25.84 12.38
C SER A 7 24.50 24.97 11.16
N ARG A 8 24.29 23.65 11.26
CA ARG A 8 23.88 22.79 10.13
C ARG A 8 22.52 23.17 9.52
N VAL A 9 21.52 23.52 10.34
CA VAL A 9 20.20 24.02 9.89
C VAL A 9 20.32 25.33 9.11
N PHE A 10 21.12 26.27 9.62
CA PHE A 10 21.36 27.55 8.95
C PHE A 10 22.41 27.47 7.83
N THR A 11 23.28 26.46 7.81
CA THR A 11 24.31 26.31 6.76
C THR A 11 23.80 25.60 5.52
N THR A 12 22.90 24.62 5.65
CA THR A 12 22.18 24.02 4.52
C THR A 12 21.28 25.03 3.81
N THR A 13 20.76 26.02 4.54
CA THR A 13 20.03 27.17 3.97
C THR A 13 20.97 28.29 3.46
N SER A 14 22.27 28.21 3.72
CA SER A 14 23.28 29.18 3.26
C SER A 14 24.16 28.68 2.11
N ALA A 15 23.66 27.75 1.29
CA ALA A 15 24.16 27.64 -0.08
C ALA A 15 23.83 28.94 -0.81
N SER A 16 24.86 29.76 -0.99
CA SER A 16 24.83 31.12 -1.51
C SER A 16 24.18 31.22 -2.90
N ASN A 17 23.37 32.26 -3.09
CA ASN A 17 22.73 32.71 -4.34
C ASN A 17 21.63 31.80 -4.91
N ILE A 18 20.66 31.42 -4.08
CA ILE A 18 19.39 30.87 -4.56
C ILE A 18 18.36 32.02 -4.61
N PRO A 19 17.83 32.42 -5.79
CA PRO A 19 16.86 33.50 -5.89
C PRO A 19 15.61 33.18 -5.07
N SER A 20 14.90 34.22 -4.63
CA SER A 20 13.65 34.18 -3.86
C SER A 20 12.47 33.61 -4.64
N ASN A 21 12.61 32.40 -5.17
CA ASN A 21 11.52 31.58 -5.65
C ASN A 21 11.04 30.72 -4.49
N HIS A 22 9.73 30.60 -4.31
CA HIS A 22 9.15 29.71 -3.32
C HIS A 22 9.47 28.28 -3.74
N TYR A 23 10.35 27.60 -3.01
CA TYR A 23 10.71 26.21 -3.29
C TYR A 23 9.71 25.28 -2.61
N ALA A 24 9.20 24.30 -3.36
CA ALA A 24 8.40 23.19 -2.84
C ALA A 24 9.28 21.94 -2.74
N LEU A 25 9.16 21.19 -1.66
CA LEU A 25 9.75 19.86 -1.54
C LEU A 25 8.76 18.84 -2.12
N CYS A 26 9.26 17.94 -2.98
CA CYS A 26 8.46 16.88 -3.59
C CYS A 26 9.11 15.52 -3.29
N GLY A 27 8.34 14.62 -2.67
CA GLY A 27 8.71 13.22 -2.49
C GLY A 27 8.13 12.38 -3.62
N LEU A 28 8.98 11.73 -4.41
CA LEU A 28 8.54 10.85 -5.50
C LEU A 28 8.54 9.39 -5.03
N TRP A 29 7.41 8.72 -5.17
CA TRP A 29 7.23 7.30 -4.83
C TRP A 29 6.93 6.49 -6.08
N ASP A 30 7.68 5.41 -6.28
CA ASP A 30 7.46 4.42 -7.34
C ASP A 30 6.98 3.11 -6.71
N PHE A 31 5.73 2.74 -6.99
CA PHE A 31 5.08 1.56 -6.43
C PHE A 31 5.21 0.38 -7.39
N ALA A 32 5.70 -0.75 -6.88
CA ALA A 32 5.73 -1.98 -7.64
C ALA A 32 4.27 -2.41 -7.95
N GLY A 33 3.92 -2.53 -9.24
CA GLY A 33 2.58 -2.96 -9.67
C GLY A 33 2.24 -4.43 -9.40
N GLN A 34 3.09 -5.16 -8.67
CA GLN A 34 2.93 -6.57 -8.33
C GLN A 34 1.94 -6.73 -7.17
N LYS A 35 1.02 -7.71 -7.29
CA LYS A 35 -0.06 -7.95 -6.30
C LYS A 35 0.40 -8.12 -4.87
N GLU A 36 1.57 -8.70 -4.67
CA GLU A 36 2.13 -8.93 -3.34
C GLU A 36 2.32 -7.61 -2.59
N PHE A 37 2.72 -6.54 -3.29
CA PHE A 37 2.99 -5.21 -2.73
C PHE A 37 1.72 -4.38 -2.49
N TYR A 38 0.55 -4.81 -2.98
CA TYR A 38 -0.68 -4.05 -2.76
C TYR A 38 -1.05 -3.97 -1.27
N ALA A 39 -0.62 -4.95 -0.46
CA ALA A 39 -0.76 -4.89 0.99
C ALA A 39 0.04 -3.75 1.64
N THR A 40 1.09 -3.23 0.98
CA THR A 40 1.88 -2.10 1.53
C THR A 40 1.36 -0.74 1.10
N HIS A 41 0.48 -0.66 0.10
CA HIS A 41 0.00 0.62 -0.43
C HIS A 41 -0.68 1.49 0.63
N GLN A 42 -1.42 0.89 1.55
CA GLN A 42 -2.07 1.59 2.67
C GLN A 42 -1.13 2.42 3.56
N ALA A 43 0.17 2.15 3.55
CA ALA A 43 1.15 2.92 4.33
C ALA A 43 1.60 4.21 3.61
N PHE A 44 1.24 4.39 2.33
CA PHE A 44 1.77 5.46 1.48
C PHE A 44 0.71 6.16 0.63
N LEU A 45 -0.42 5.51 0.36
CA LEU A 45 -1.52 6.14 -0.35
C LEU A 45 -2.29 7.06 0.61
N THR A 46 -2.23 8.35 0.33
CA THR A 46 -2.87 9.41 1.13
C THR A 46 -3.72 10.32 0.23
N ASN A 47 -4.64 11.07 0.85
CA ASN A 47 -5.46 12.09 0.18
C ASN A 47 -4.65 13.34 -0.23
N SER A 48 -3.44 13.51 0.31
CA SER A 48 -2.62 14.71 0.16
C SER A 48 -1.55 14.56 -0.92
N ALA A 49 -1.57 13.44 -1.66
CA ALA A 49 -0.65 13.17 -2.75
C ALA A 49 -1.25 13.50 -4.13
N ILE A 50 -0.37 13.72 -5.11
CA ILE A 50 -0.73 13.73 -6.53
C ILE A 50 -0.32 12.39 -7.12
N TYR A 51 -1.26 11.71 -7.76
CA TYR A 51 -1.02 10.41 -8.37
C TYR A 51 -0.73 10.55 -9.86
N LEU A 52 0.31 9.85 -10.31
CA LEU A 52 0.63 9.70 -11.72
C LEU A 52 0.29 8.27 -12.13
N VAL A 53 -0.77 8.10 -12.91
CA VAL A 53 -1.08 6.79 -13.53
C VAL A 53 -0.36 6.76 -14.87
N VAL A 54 0.54 5.81 -15.08
CA VAL A 54 1.41 5.77 -16.25
C VAL A 54 0.98 4.66 -17.21
N ALA A 55 0.75 5.00 -18.48
CA ALA A 55 0.45 4.06 -19.55
C ALA A 55 1.30 4.36 -20.80
N ASP A 56 1.45 3.41 -21.73
CA ASP A 56 2.08 3.61 -23.04
C ASP A 56 1.03 4.09 -24.04
N MET A 57 1.35 5.13 -24.81
CA MET A 57 0.48 5.71 -25.83
C MET A 57 0.06 4.70 -26.90
N LYS A 58 0.89 3.69 -27.18
CA LYS A 58 0.58 2.65 -28.17
C LYS A 58 -0.54 1.73 -27.74
N ASP A 59 -0.70 1.58 -26.43
CA ASP A 59 -1.68 0.65 -25.90
C ASP A 59 -3.06 1.24 -26.08
N ASP A 60 -3.90 0.47 -26.74
CA ASP A 60 -5.29 0.80 -26.89
C ASP A 60 -5.99 0.33 -25.62
N ILE A 61 -6.63 1.25 -24.90
CA ILE A 61 -7.30 0.97 -23.62
C ILE A 61 -8.33 -0.17 -23.79
N SER A 62 -8.88 -0.33 -25.00
CA SER A 62 -9.87 -1.35 -25.35
C SER A 62 -9.30 -2.70 -25.83
N LYS A 63 -7.99 -2.83 -26.08
CA LYS A 63 -7.40 -4.08 -26.62
C LYS A 63 -6.95 -5.04 -25.51
N GLN A 64 -7.20 -6.33 -25.72
CA GLN A 64 -6.86 -7.42 -24.80
C GLN A 64 -5.37 -7.78 -24.80
N ASP A 65 -4.50 -6.85 -24.42
CA ASP A 65 -3.12 -7.18 -24.06
C ASP A 65 -2.58 -6.16 -23.05
N ALA A 66 -2.51 -6.56 -21.78
CA ALA A 66 -1.86 -5.79 -20.70
C ALA A 66 -0.67 -6.55 -20.10
N SER A 67 -0.11 -7.51 -20.85
CA SER A 67 1.05 -8.32 -20.41
C SER A 67 2.26 -7.49 -19.95
N GLN A 68 2.33 -6.22 -20.36
CA GLN A 68 3.37 -5.26 -19.98
C GLN A 68 3.16 -4.57 -18.62
N TYR A 69 1.94 -4.53 -18.07
CA TYR A 69 1.63 -3.82 -16.80
C TYR A 69 1.55 -4.76 -15.60
N SER A 70 0.81 -5.87 -15.75
CA SER A 70 0.74 -6.96 -14.79
C SER A 70 0.01 -8.15 -15.42
N ALA A 71 0.32 -9.38 -14.99
CA ALA A 71 -0.41 -10.59 -15.36
C ALA A 71 -1.89 -10.57 -14.94
N ASP A 72 -2.30 -9.55 -14.19
CA ASP A 72 -3.59 -9.46 -13.52
C ASP A 72 -4.65 -8.64 -14.25
N PHE A 73 -4.26 -7.86 -15.25
CA PHE A 73 -5.16 -7.03 -16.05
C PHE A 73 -5.30 -7.61 -17.45
N ARG A 74 -6.52 -7.57 -18.01
CA ARG A 74 -6.76 -8.07 -19.38
C ARG A 74 -6.45 -7.02 -20.43
N ASN A 75 -6.57 -5.74 -20.08
CA ASN A 75 -6.34 -4.58 -20.93
C ASN A 75 -5.96 -3.35 -20.09
N VAL A 76 -5.49 -2.29 -20.77
CA VAL A 76 -5.09 -1.04 -20.11
C VAL A 76 -6.28 -0.32 -19.46
N GLY A 77 -7.50 -0.49 -19.98
CA GLY A 77 -8.71 0.03 -19.32
C GLY A 77 -8.93 -0.54 -17.93
N GLU A 78 -8.84 -1.86 -17.76
CA GLU A 78 -8.94 -2.51 -16.45
C GLU A 78 -7.82 -2.05 -15.50
N TYR A 79 -6.61 -1.81 -16.01
CA TYR A 79 -5.50 -1.26 -15.23
C TYR A 79 -5.81 0.17 -14.74
N VAL A 80 -6.24 1.06 -15.63
CA VAL A 80 -6.57 2.44 -15.27
C VAL A 80 -7.75 2.48 -14.30
N ASP A 81 -8.83 1.75 -14.60
CA ASP A 81 -10.02 1.64 -13.75
C ASP A 81 -9.66 1.21 -12.32
N PHE A 82 -8.83 0.17 -12.23
CA PHE A 82 -8.33 -0.35 -10.95
C PHE A 82 -7.57 0.68 -10.12
N TRP A 83 -6.67 1.45 -10.75
CA TRP A 83 -5.90 2.47 -10.02
C TRP A 83 -6.78 3.65 -9.61
N PHE A 84 -7.71 4.07 -10.46
CA PHE A 84 -8.69 5.10 -10.11
C PHE A 84 -9.53 4.67 -8.91
N ASP A 85 -10.04 3.44 -8.90
CA ASP A 85 -10.77 2.89 -7.77
C ASP A 85 -9.91 2.79 -6.50
N THR A 86 -8.66 2.35 -6.64
CA THR A 86 -7.71 2.26 -5.52
C THR A 86 -7.47 3.63 -4.91
N ILE A 87 -7.21 4.64 -5.74
CA ILE A 87 -6.97 6.02 -5.31
C ILE A 87 -8.23 6.62 -4.69
N HIS A 88 -9.41 6.35 -5.26
CA HIS A 88 -10.70 6.80 -4.75
C HIS A 88 -10.99 6.31 -3.33
N CYS A 89 -10.46 5.16 -2.93
CA CYS A 89 -10.60 4.65 -1.56
C CYS A 89 -9.85 5.51 -0.51
N HIS A 90 -8.93 6.37 -0.94
CA HIS A 90 -8.15 7.25 -0.08
C HIS A 90 -8.62 8.71 -0.15
N ARG A 91 -9.80 8.99 -0.71
CA ARG A 91 -10.37 10.34 -0.71
C ARG A 91 -10.75 10.79 0.71
N SER A 92 -10.71 12.10 0.94
CA SER A 92 -11.34 12.69 2.12
C SER A 92 -12.86 12.51 2.07
N VAL A 93 -13.50 12.43 3.24
CA VAL A 93 -14.96 12.31 3.37
C VAL A 93 -15.67 13.38 2.53
N GLU A 94 -16.75 13.00 1.85
CA GLU A 94 -17.51 13.91 1.00
C GLU A 94 -17.93 15.16 1.77
N PRO A 95 -17.90 16.35 1.13
CA PRO A 95 -18.53 17.52 1.70
C PRO A 95 -20.03 17.24 1.93
N PRO A 96 -20.66 17.88 2.92
CA PRO A 96 -22.08 17.69 3.21
C PRO A 96 -22.94 17.86 1.95
N GLU A 97 -24.08 17.16 1.88
CA GLU A 97 -25.01 17.15 0.72
C GLU A 97 -25.45 18.56 0.23
N ASP A 98 -25.26 19.58 1.06
CA ASP A 98 -25.60 20.98 0.79
C ASP A 98 -24.51 21.77 0.02
N GLU A 99 -23.31 21.21 -0.21
CA GLU A 99 -22.28 21.87 -1.01
C GLU A 99 -22.43 21.57 -2.52
N PRO A 100 -22.19 22.58 -3.38
CA PRO A 100 -22.25 22.38 -4.83
C PRO A 100 -21.25 21.29 -5.25
N PHE A 101 -21.69 20.39 -6.12
CA PHE A 101 -20.84 19.33 -6.67
C PHE A 101 -19.58 19.94 -7.26
N ASN A 102 -18.43 19.65 -6.64
CA ASN A 102 -17.16 20.13 -7.12
C ASN A 102 -16.77 19.30 -8.35
N GLU A 103 -16.44 19.96 -9.47
CA GLU A 103 -16.05 19.28 -10.72
C GLU A 103 -14.87 18.32 -10.52
N PHE A 104 -14.07 18.56 -9.48
CA PHE A 104 -12.94 17.74 -9.14
C PHE A 104 -12.90 17.34 -7.67
N ILE A 105 -12.31 16.17 -7.42
CA ILE A 105 -12.11 15.61 -6.08
C ILE A 105 -10.64 15.26 -5.83
N ASP A 106 -10.25 15.26 -4.56
CA ASP A 106 -8.92 14.88 -4.12
C ASP A 106 -8.91 13.41 -3.63
N PRO A 107 -7.80 12.68 -3.82
CA PRO A 107 -6.53 13.15 -4.38
C PRO A 107 -6.54 13.25 -5.93
N PRO A 108 -5.84 14.23 -6.52
CA PRO A 108 -5.78 14.42 -7.97
C PRO A 108 -4.96 13.33 -8.67
N VAL A 109 -5.38 12.99 -9.89
CA VAL A 109 -4.73 12.04 -10.80
C VAL A 109 -4.33 12.73 -12.09
N ILE A 110 -3.10 12.54 -12.53
CA ILE A 110 -2.65 12.85 -13.90
C ILE A 110 -2.41 11.52 -14.61
N LEU A 111 -3.04 11.33 -15.77
CA LEU A 111 -2.73 10.21 -16.65
C LEU A 111 -1.53 10.59 -17.52
N VAL A 112 -0.40 9.90 -17.34
CA VAL A 112 0.82 10.12 -18.08
C VAL A 112 0.96 9.05 -19.16
N LEU A 113 0.86 9.46 -20.42
CA LEU A 113 1.00 8.59 -21.57
C LEU A 113 2.44 8.67 -22.11
N THR A 114 3.16 7.56 -22.07
CA THR A 114 4.57 7.44 -22.44
C THR A 114 4.77 6.90 -23.86
N GLY A 115 5.98 7.01 -24.42
CA GLY A 115 6.29 6.47 -25.74
C GLY A 115 5.90 7.38 -26.90
N LYS A 116 5.73 8.68 -26.64
CA LYS A 116 5.49 9.73 -27.64
C LYS A 116 6.50 9.71 -28.80
N ASP A 117 7.77 9.44 -28.52
CA ASP A 117 8.86 9.33 -29.51
C ASP A 117 8.63 8.26 -30.58
N LYS A 118 7.77 7.28 -30.31
CA LYS A 118 7.52 6.17 -31.23
C LYS A 118 6.55 6.56 -32.37
N PHE A 119 6.11 7.82 -32.46
CA PHE A 119 5.07 8.31 -33.38
C PHE A 119 5.55 9.23 -34.52
N GLY A 120 6.87 9.35 -34.78
CA GLY A 120 7.41 9.93 -36.03
C GLY A 120 7.80 11.41 -35.98
N GLU A 121 7.98 12.07 -37.14
CA GLU A 121 8.49 13.46 -37.26
C GLU A 121 7.55 14.52 -36.64
N GLU A 122 8.15 15.52 -35.99
CA GLU A 122 7.56 16.49 -35.04
C GLU A 122 6.25 17.18 -35.48
N THR A 123 6.10 17.48 -36.77
CA THR A 123 4.90 18.17 -37.30
C THR A 123 3.72 17.22 -37.48
N ILE A 124 3.98 15.97 -37.87
CA ILE A 124 2.98 14.90 -37.99
C ILE A 124 2.69 14.33 -36.59
N GLU A 125 3.71 14.31 -35.73
CA GLU A 125 3.66 13.88 -34.33
C GLU A 125 2.55 14.60 -33.55
N ASN A 126 2.48 15.93 -33.59
CA ASN A 126 1.51 16.69 -32.79
C ASN A 126 0.05 16.42 -33.17
N THR A 127 -0.26 16.33 -34.46
CA THR A 127 -1.63 16.02 -34.93
C THR A 127 -2.02 14.61 -34.49
N LEU A 128 -1.11 13.65 -34.67
CA LEU A 128 -1.34 12.26 -34.32
C LEU A 128 -1.45 12.03 -32.80
N ILE A 129 -0.71 12.81 -32.01
CA ILE A 129 -0.81 12.83 -30.54
C ILE A 129 -2.16 13.35 -30.09
N GLU A 130 -2.66 14.44 -30.66
CA GLU A 130 -3.97 14.99 -30.30
C GLU A 130 -5.11 14.05 -30.68
N GLU A 131 -5.04 13.42 -31.87
CA GLU A 131 -5.97 12.35 -32.25
C GLU A 131 -5.91 11.19 -31.25
N ARG A 132 -4.70 10.81 -30.80
CA ARG A 132 -4.52 9.73 -29.84
C ARG A 132 -5.04 10.10 -28.46
N LYS A 133 -4.79 11.32 -28.00
CA LYS A 133 -5.30 11.87 -26.72
C LYS A 133 -6.82 11.89 -26.73
N THR A 134 -7.44 12.36 -27.81
CA THR A 134 -8.89 12.36 -27.98
C THR A 134 -9.47 10.94 -27.95
N LYS A 135 -8.81 10.00 -28.62
CA LYS A 135 -9.21 8.59 -28.60
C LYS A 135 -9.12 8.00 -27.19
N ILE A 136 -8.03 8.24 -26.49
CA ILE A 136 -7.82 7.77 -25.11
C ILE A 136 -8.84 8.40 -24.17
N GLN A 137 -9.11 9.70 -24.30
CA GLN A 137 -10.15 10.38 -23.53
C GLN A 137 -11.50 9.70 -23.71
N THR A 138 -11.91 9.44 -24.96
CA THR A 138 -13.17 8.74 -25.25
C THR A 138 -13.20 7.35 -24.61
N GLN A 139 -12.06 6.65 -24.58
CA GLN A 139 -11.96 5.32 -23.95
C GLN A 139 -12.00 5.39 -22.43
N LEU A 140 -11.40 6.40 -21.82
CA LEU A 140 -11.49 6.65 -20.39
C LEU A 140 -12.94 6.96 -19.99
N ASP A 141 -13.63 7.80 -20.77
CA ASP A 141 -15.03 8.12 -20.53
C ASP A 141 -15.91 6.84 -20.61
N MET A 142 -15.58 5.89 -21.49
CA MET A 142 -16.26 4.59 -21.55
C MET A 142 -15.93 3.67 -20.36
N VAL A 143 -14.68 3.69 -19.89
CA VAL A 143 -14.20 2.80 -18.82
C VAL A 143 -14.64 3.30 -17.44
N LEU A 144 -14.38 4.56 -17.16
CA LEU A 144 -14.69 5.20 -15.88
C LEU A 144 -16.16 5.63 -15.81
N GLY A 145 -16.78 6.01 -16.93
CA GLY A 145 -18.16 6.48 -16.99
C GLY A 145 -18.42 7.73 -16.14
N ASP A 146 -19.69 7.97 -15.81
CA ASP A 146 -20.13 9.05 -14.89
C ASP A 146 -19.88 8.68 -13.40
N GLN A 147 -18.83 7.92 -13.11
CA GLN A 147 -18.50 7.53 -11.74
C GLN A 147 -17.78 8.67 -11.03
N HIS A 148 -18.04 8.82 -9.72
CA HIS A 148 -17.39 9.83 -8.90
C HIS A 148 -15.86 9.82 -9.01
N LYS A 149 -15.25 8.66 -9.23
CA LYS A 149 -13.79 8.52 -9.39
C LYS A 149 -13.23 9.24 -10.61
N TYR A 150 -14.02 9.47 -11.66
CA TYR A 150 -13.57 10.21 -12.84
C TYR A 150 -13.10 11.63 -12.47
N HIS A 151 -13.74 12.25 -11.48
CA HIS A 151 -13.42 13.60 -10.99
C HIS A 151 -12.05 13.72 -10.31
N HIS A 152 -11.32 12.61 -10.11
CA HIS A 152 -9.91 12.67 -9.74
C HIS A 152 -9.02 13.12 -10.91
N LEU A 153 -9.40 12.87 -12.17
CA LEU A 153 -8.60 13.18 -13.35
C LEU A 153 -8.43 14.69 -13.50
N ARG A 154 -7.20 15.19 -13.44
CA ARG A 154 -6.85 16.61 -13.62
C ARG A 154 -6.26 16.92 -14.99
N ASP A 155 -5.61 15.94 -15.61
CA ASP A 155 -5.05 16.08 -16.96
C ASP A 155 -4.60 14.74 -17.56
N ILE A 156 -4.38 14.76 -18.88
CA ILE A 156 -3.72 13.71 -19.65
C ILE A 156 -2.50 14.32 -20.36
N ILE A 157 -1.31 13.87 -19.99
CA ILE A 157 -0.04 14.41 -20.51
C ILE A 157 0.70 13.34 -21.32
N CYS A 158 1.18 13.70 -22.51
CA CYS A 158 1.88 12.80 -23.42
C CYS A 158 3.40 13.08 -23.41
N LEU A 159 4.21 12.12 -22.96
CA LEU A 159 5.65 12.26 -22.78
C LEU A 159 6.45 11.20 -23.56
N SER A 160 7.69 11.55 -23.88
CA SER A 160 8.69 10.61 -24.41
C SER A 160 9.67 10.26 -23.29
N ASN A 161 10.03 8.99 -23.19
CA ASN A 161 10.97 8.47 -22.19
C ASN A 161 12.41 8.31 -22.74
N THR A 162 12.67 8.74 -23.98
CA THR A 162 13.96 8.57 -24.68
C THR A 162 14.67 9.88 -25.01
N THR A 163 14.02 11.02 -24.79
CA THR A 163 14.55 12.36 -25.06
C THR A 163 15.04 13.06 -23.79
N ASP A 164 15.82 14.13 -23.97
CA ASP A 164 16.40 14.91 -22.87
C ASP A 164 15.32 15.29 -21.84
N PRO A 165 15.46 14.86 -20.57
CA PRO A 165 14.47 15.10 -19.52
C PRO A 165 14.19 16.60 -19.31
N ASP A 166 15.17 17.48 -19.54
CA ASP A 166 15.06 18.89 -19.17
C ASP A 166 14.06 19.69 -20.04
N VAL A 167 13.74 19.24 -21.25
CA VAL A 167 12.87 19.99 -22.18
C VAL A 167 11.40 19.57 -22.10
N LYS A 168 11.12 18.27 -21.91
CA LYS A 168 9.74 17.74 -22.01
C LYS A 168 9.07 17.45 -20.67
N PHE A 169 9.79 17.33 -19.56
CA PHE A 169 9.16 17.23 -18.23
C PHE A 169 8.67 18.58 -17.68
N VAL A 170 9.02 19.70 -18.33
CA VAL A 170 8.59 21.05 -17.94
C VAL A 170 7.06 21.16 -17.89
N GLU A 171 6.35 20.59 -18.88
CA GLU A 171 4.88 20.58 -18.91
C GLU A 171 4.30 19.84 -17.70
N LEU A 172 4.82 18.65 -17.40
CA LEU A 172 4.40 17.86 -16.25
C LEU A 172 4.68 18.62 -14.94
N GLN A 173 5.87 19.20 -14.79
CA GLN A 173 6.24 19.99 -13.60
C GLN A 173 5.36 21.22 -13.42
N GLN A 174 5.07 21.95 -14.50
CA GLN A 174 4.15 23.10 -14.47
C GLN A 174 2.75 22.67 -14.08
N LYS A 175 2.25 21.55 -14.62
CA LYS A 175 0.93 21.04 -14.28
C LYS A 175 0.86 20.60 -12.82
N ILE A 176 1.83 19.82 -12.35
CA ILE A 176 1.95 19.44 -10.94
C ILE A 176 1.94 20.70 -10.06
N SER A 177 2.76 21.70 -10.39
CA SER A 177 2.81 22.96 -9.65
C SER A 177 1.46 23.67 -9.61
N SER A 178 0.73 23.73 -10.73
CA SER A 178 -0.60 24.33 -10.79
C SER A 178 -1.65 23.58 -9.97
N ILE A 179 -1.58 22.25 -9.94
CA ILE A 179 -2.51 21.42 -9.17
C ILE A 179 -2.25 21.61 -7.68
N ILE A 180 -0.98 21.55 -7.26
CA ILE A 180 -0.57 21.73 -5.86
C ILE A 180 -1.10 23.06 -5.31
N LEU A 181 -1.00 24.15 -6.08
CA LEU A 181 -1.49 25.47 -5.66
C LEU A 181 -3.00 25.52 -5.41
N GLY A 182 -3.77 24.59 -5.99
CA GLY A 182 -5.22 24.49 -5.80
C GLY A 182 -5.66 23.47 -4.73
N MET A 183 -4.74 22.70 -4.15
CA MET A 183 -5.08 21.70 -3.12
C MET A 183 -5.40 22.37 -1.78
N ALA A 184 -6.41 21.87 -1.07
CA ALA A 184 -6.91 22.49 0.17
C ALA A 184 -5.89 22.56 1.32
N HIS A 185 -4.89 21.67 1.31
CA HIS A 185 -3.83 21.67 2.31
C HIS A 185 -2.67 22.61 1.96
N TRP A 186 -2.59 23.08 0.71
CA TRP A 186 -1.53 23.98 0.29
C TRP A 186 -1.78 25.40 0.85
N GLY A 187 -0.74 26.01 1.41
CA GLY A 187 -0.85 27.33 2.05
C GLY A 187 -1.43 27.32 3.46
N GLN A 188 -1.71 26.14 4.04
CA GLN A 188 -2.08 26.04 5.45
C GLN A 188 -0.96 26.54 6.37
N HIS A 189 -1.34 27.28 7.42
CA HIS A 189 -0.38 27.76 8.40
C HIS A 189 0.02 26.65 9.36
N LEU A 190 1.29 26.23 9.30
CA LEU A 190 1.88 25.28 10.25
C LEU A 190 2.64 26.03 11.35
N PRO A 191 2.66 25.50 12.59
CA PRO A 191 3.49 26.06 13.65
C PRO A 191 4.97 26.04 13.26
N LEU A 192 5.69 27.15 13.46
CA LEU A 192 7.13 27.24 13.13
C LEU A 192 7.96 26.12 13.79
N LYS A 193 7.56 25.71 15.00
CA LYS A 193 8.18 24.61 15.74
C LYS A 193 8.13 23.28 14.97
N TRP A 194 7.06 23.03 14.22
CA TRP A 194 6.89 21.81 13.44
C TRP A 194 7.90 21.75 12.29
N ILE A 195 8.09 22.88 11.60
CA ILE A 195 9.07 23.01 10.51
C ILE A 195 10.49 22.75 11.02
N LEU A 196 10.83 23.30 12.20
CA LEU A 196 12.13 23.06 12.83
C LEU A 196 12.33 21.58 13.17
N LEU A 197 11.32 20.93 13.76
CA LEU A 197 11.40 19.52 14.14
C LEU A 197 11.42 18.59 12.91
N GLU A 198 10.67 18.91 11.86
CA GLU A 198 10.71 18.22 10.57
C GLU A 198 12.11 18.29 9.95
N HIS A 199 12.75 19.47 9.97
CA HIS A 199 14.13 19.58 9.51
C HIS A 199 15.12 18.73 10.33
N LEU A 200 14.90 18.60 11.64
CA LEU A 200 15.69 17.66 12.46
C LEU A 200 15.46 16.21 12.07
N ILE A 201 14.23 15.83 11.70
CA ILE A 201 13.93 14.50 11.15
C ILE A 201 14.70 14.28 9.86
N GLU A 202 14.72 15.25 8.95
CA GLU A 202 15.48 15.16 7.70
C GLU A 202 16.98 15.02 7.95
N ILE A 203 17.56 15.78 8.89
CA ILE A 203 18.97 15.60 9.28
C ILE A 203 19.21 14.16 9.77
N ASN A 204 18.35 13.63 10.64
CA ASN A 204 18.48 12.26 11.13
C ASN A 204 18.41 11.21 10.00
N LYS A 205 17.50 11.41 9.02
CA LYS A 205 17.43 10.57 7.82
C LYS A 205 18.74 10.62 7.03
N THR A 206 19.30 11.82 6.81
CA THR A 206 20.58 11.99 6.09
C THR A 206 21.77 11.40 6.82
N ASP A 207 21.75 11.39 8.16
CA ASP A 207 22.77 10.78 9.01
C ASP A 207 22.64 9.23 9.05
N GLY A 208 21.66 8.65 8.35
CA GLY A 208 21.47 7.20 8.18
C GLY A 208 20.54 6.54 9.22
N ASN A 209 19.83 7.34 10.01
CA ASN A 209 18.86 6.84 10.99
C ASN A 209 17.50 6.63 10.32
N ASN A 210 17.04 5.37 10.26
CA ASN A 210 15.73 5.03 9.69
C ASN A 210 14.59 5.07 10.72
N PHE A 211 14.91 5.09 12.00
CA PHE A 211 13.97 5.10 13.11
C PHE A 211 14.53 5.90 14.28
N ILE A 212 13.64 6.28 15.19
CA ILE A 212 13.98 6.93 16.46
C ILE A 212 12.99 6.47 17.52
N ASN A 213 13.44 6.44 18.77
CA ASN A 213 12.56 6.20 19.90
C ASN A 213 11.69 7.44 20.16
N PHE A 214 10.49 7.24 20.69
CA PHE A 214 9.60 8.36 21.05
C PHE A 214 10.25 9.24 22.13
N SER A 215 10.94 8.64 23.11
CA SER A 215 11.66 9.39 24.14
C SER A 215 12.73 10.32 23.55
N ASP A 216 13.41 9.87 22.50
CA ASP A 216 14.45 10.66 21.83
C ASP A 216 13.81 11.75 20.99
N MET A 217 12.69 11.47 20.29
CA MET A 217 11.90 12.49 19.60
C MET A 217 11.38 13.57 20.57
N GLU A 218 10.93 13.17 21.75
CA GLU A 218 10.49 14.10 22.80
C GLU A 218 11.66 14.97 23.28
N ASN A 219 12.85 14.40 23.43
CA ASN A 219 14.07 15.14 23.77
C ASN A 219 14.48 16.13 22.66
N LEU A 220 14.30 15.78 21.39
CA LEU A 220 14.48 16.70 20.26
C LEU A 220 13.50 17.86 20.33
N ALA A 221 12.22 17.57 20.56
CA ALA A 221 11.14 18.55 20.61
C ALA A 221 11.29 19.53 21.79
N LYS A 222 11.84 19.06 22.93
CA LYS A 222 12.13 19.89 24.12
C LYS A 222 13.35 20.80 23.97
N HIS A 223 14.14 20.67 22.90
CA HIS A 223 15.31 21.54 22.68
C HIS A 223 14.91 23.02 22.72
N ASN A 224 15.78 23.89 23.25
CA ASN A 224 15.48 25.30 23.52
C ASN A 224 14.93 26.08 22.31
N ASP A 225 15.33 25.68 21.10
CA ASP A 225 14.93 26.35 19.85
C ASP A 225 13.52 25.94 19.37
N ILE A 226 13.05 24.75 19.74
CA ILE A 226 11.72 24.22 19.39
C ILE A 226 10.74 24.48 20.53
N ASN A 227 11.16 24.15 21.77
CA ASN A 227 10.42 24.41 23.00
C ASN A 227 8.97 23.85 22.95
N MET A 228 8.82 22.64 22.42
CA MET A 228 7.60 21.83 22.61
C MET A 228 7.70 21.14 23.96
N LYS A 229 6.90 21.61 24.92
CA LYS A 229 6.87 21.06 26.29
C LYS A 229 5.74 20.07 26.51
N ASP A 230 4.69 20.20 25.70
CA ASP A 230 3.52 19.34 25.76
C ASP A 230 3.75 18.10 24.89
N ILE A 231 3.56 16.92 25.49
CA ILE A 231 3.66 15.64 24.79
C ILE A 231 2.57 15.54 23.71
N ASP A 232 1.40 16.11 23.96
CA ASP A 232 0.29 16.05 23.00
C ASP A 232 0.56 16.92 21.76
N GLU A 233 1.35 18.01 21.90
CA GLU A 233 1.85 18.79 20.77
C GLU A 233 2.79 17.94 19.88
N VAL A 234 3.67 17.13 20.49
CA VAL A 234 4.57 16.22 19.77
C VAL A 234 3.80 15.10 19.07
N LYS A 235 2.82 14.50 19.76
CA LYS A 235 1.95 13.47 19.16
C LYS A 235 1.16 14.02 17.99
N LEU A 236 0.59 15.22 18.12
CA LEU A 236 -0.15 15.87 17.04
C LEU A 236 0.75 16.11 15.81
N PHE A 237 1.97 16.58 16.03
CA PHE A 237 2.98 16.69 14.96
C PHE A 237 3.27 15.34 14.29
N LEU A 238 3.49 14.28 15.07
CA LEU A 238 3.79 12.95 14.52
C LEU A 238 2.60 12.35 13.75
N ARG A 239 1.36 12.56 14.21
CA ARG A 239 0.15 12.16 13.47
C ARG A 239 0.06 12.89 12.13
N PHE A 240 0.30 14.20 12.13
CA PHE A 240 0.34 14.97 10.89
C PHE A 240 1.40 14.44 9.92
N GLN A 241 2.62 14.21 10.41
CA GLN A 241 3.72 13.67 9.60
C GLN A 241 3.43 12.24 9.09
N HIS A 242 2.65 11.46 9.84
CA HIS A 242 2.17 10.15 9.43
C HIS A 242 1.12 10.24 8.31
N GLU A 243 0.14 11.13 8.45
CA GLU A 243 -0.90 11.38 7.43
C GLU A 243 -0.32 11.90 6.12
N VAL A 244 0.74 12.71 6.17
CA VAL A 244 1.48 13.17 4.99
C VAL A 244 2.35 12.06 4.38
N GLY A 245 2.61 10.97 5.12
CA GLY A 245 3.46 9.86 4.67
C GLY A 245 4.96 10.14 4.79
N ASN A 246 5.35 11.12 5.61
CA ASN A 246 6.77 11.46 5.83
C ASN A 246 7.44 10.58 6.90
N VAL A 247 6.65 10.11 7.89
CA VAL A 247 7.07 9.17 8.95
C VAL A 247 5.99 8.11 9.16
N ILE A 248 6.31 7.02 9.87
CA ILE A 248 5.30 6.07 10.35
C ILE A 248 5.30 6.10 11.87
N TYR A 249 4.14 6.47 12.43
CA TYR A 249 3.93 6.58 13.87
C TYR A 249 2.58 5.96 14.25
N PHE A 250 2.62 5.03 15.21
CA PHE A 250 1.45 4.44 15.82
C PHE A 250 1.54 4.64 17.33
N GLU A 251 0.50 5.22 17.94
CA GLU A 251 0.55 5.57 19.37
C GLU A 251 0.61 4.35 20.30
N ASP A 252 0.06 3.23 19.84
CA ASP A 252 0.02 1.98 20.57
C ASP A 252 1.25 1.08 20.33
N ILE A 253 2.14 1.48 19.43
CA ILE A 253 3.49 0.91 19.34
C ILE A 253 4.41 1.73 20.23
N GLN A 254 4.75 1.15 21.37
CA GLN A 254 5.56 1.82 22.38
C GLN A 254 6.95 2.20 21.85
N ASP A 255 7.28 3.48 22.01
CA ASP A 255 8.62 4.04 21.88
C ASP A 255 9.32 3.77 20.54
N PHE A 256 8.56 3.77 19.43
CA PHE A 256 9.13 3.50 18.11
C PHE A 256 8.49 4.37 17.02
N ILE A 257 9.31 5.14 16.31
CA ILE A 257 8.91 5.97 15.19
C ILE A 257 9.82 5.61 14.02
N ILE A 258 9.23 5.21 12.89
CA ILE A 258 9.99 5.03 11.65
C ILE A 258 10.11 6.40 10.99
N LEU A 259 11.32 6.92 10.93
CA LEU A 259 11.60 8.19 10.27
C LEU A 259 11.52 8.06 8.76
N ASN A 260 11.99 6.93 8.20
CA ASN A 260 12.04 6.72 6.76
C ASN A 260 11.05 5.61 6.35
N PRO A 261 9.86 5.93 5.82
CA PRO A 261 8.88 4.92 5.42
C PRO A 261 9.39 3.94 4.35
N LYS A 262 10.36 4.36 3.50
CA LYS A 262 11.05 3.47 2.55
C LYS A 262 11.72 2.29 3.26
N TRP A 263 12.23 2.49 4.48
CA TRP A 263 12.86 1.43 5.26
C TRP A 263 11.87 0.30 5.58
N LEU A 264 10.60 0.61 5.85
CA LEU A 264 9.55 -0.40 6.02
C LEU A 264 9.26 -1.14 4.70
N VAL A 265 9.24 -0.42 3.57
CA VAL A 265 9.09 -1.04 2.23
C VAL A 265 10.23 -2.00 1.96
N ASP A 266 11.46 -1.60 2.28
CA ASP A 266 12.64 -2.42 2.08
C ASP A 266 12.53 -3.68 2.96
N ALA A 267 12.11 -3.58 4.23
CA ALA A 267 11.83 -4.76 5.08
C ALA A 267 10.84 -5.72 4.40
N PHE A 268 9.71 -5.18 3.92
CA PHE A 268 8.69 -5.96 3.22
C PHE A 268 9.24 -6.63 1.95
N ARG A 269 10.01 -5.88 1.16
CA ARG A 269 10.69 -6.37 -0.04
C ARG A 269 11.68 -7.48 0.29
N CYS A 270 12.37 -7.43 1.43
CA CYS A 270 13.24 -8.52 1.90
C CYS A 270 12.43 -9.84 2.02
N LEU A 271 11.19 -9.77 2.51
CA LEU A 271 10.30 -10.91 2.72
C LEU A 271 9.70 -11.46 1.42
N VAL A 272 9.20 -10.60 0.55
CA VAL A 272 8.50 -11.02 -0.68
C VAL A 272 9.46 -11.46 -1.79
N SER A 273 10.67 -10.91 -1.83
CA SER A 273 11.66 -11.12 -2.91
C SER A 273 11.96 -12.59 -3.21
N ASP A 274 11.91 -12.98 -4.49
CA ASP A 274 12.01 -14.37 -4.97
C ASP A 274 13.37 -15.07 -4.78
N LYS A 275 14.41 -14.33 -4.36
CA LYS A 275 15.76 -14.88 -4.24
C LYS A 275 16.11 -15.10 -2.77
N ILE A 276 16.12 -16.35 -2.32
CA ILE A 276 16.98 -16.75 -1.22
C ILE A 276 18.23 -17.33 -1.85
N ASP A 277 19.40 -16.76 -1.54
CA ASP A 277 20.67 -17.42 -1.83
C ASP A 277 20.66 -18.78 -1.15
N GLY A 278 20.83 -19.84 -1.93
CA GLY A 278 20.51 -21.25 -1.60
C GLY A 278 21.27 -21.91 -0.44
N ARG A 279 21.43 -21.22 0.69
CA ARG A 279 21.90 -21.77 1.95
C ARG A 279 20.80 -22.69 2.49
N LEU A 280 21.15 -23.96 2.60
CA LEU A 280 20.25 -25.11 2.71
C LEU A 280 19.43 -25.20 4.01
N GLN A 281 19.59 -24.28 4.98
CA GLN A 281 19.03 -24.45 6.33
C GLN A 281 17.52 -24.17 6.42
N HIS A 282 16.98 -23.24 5.64
CA HIS A 282 15.55 -22.88 5.69
C HIS A 282 14.80 -23.09 4.37
N ARG A 283 15.33 -23.91 3.45
CA ARG A 283 14.69 -24.18 2.15
C ARG A 283 13.27 -24.72 2.29
N THR A 284 13.02 -25.55 3.30
CA THR A 284 11.68 -26.08 3.58
C THR A 284 10.71 -25.00 4.03
N ASP A 285 11.15 -24.10 4.90
CA ASP A 285 10.33 -22.99 5.40
C ASP A 285 10.05 -21.98 4.30
N TRP A 286 11.04 -21.70 3.44
CA TRP A 286 10.85 -20.85 2.26
C TRP A 286 9.86 -21.44 1.27
N THR A 287 9.95 -22.75 1.04
CA THR A 287 9.03 -23.46 0.15
C THR A 287 7.62 -23.43 0.72
N LYS A 288 7.45 -23.63 2.03
CA LYS A 288 6.17 -23.46 2.73
C LYS A 288 5.65 -22.05 2.54
N PHE A 289 6.45 -21.03 2.84
CA PHE A 289 6.09 -19.63 2.70
C PHE A 289 5.57 -19.28 1.30
N LYS A 290 6.29 -19.69 0.24
CA LYS A 290 5.87 -19.47 -1.14
C LYS A 290 4.64 -20.28 -1.55
N GLN A 291 4.31 -21.35 -0.84
CA GLN A 291 3.18 -22.23 -1.16
C GLN A 291 1.94 -21.98 -0.32
N ASN A 292 2.05 -21.46 0.90
CA ASN A 292 0.92 -21.31 1.82
C ASN A 292 0.92 -19.99 2.61
N GLY A 293 1.86 -19.08 2.32
CA GLY A 293 1.97 -17.79 3.00
C GLY A 293 2.46 -17.84 4.45
N THR A 294 2.82 -19.02 4.98
CA THR A 294 3.32 -19.17 6.36
C THR A 294 4.83 -18.99 6.43
N ILE A 295 5.29 -18.06 7.26
CA ILE A 295 6.70 -17.73 7.44
C ILE A 295 7.11 -17.91 8.90
N SER A 296 8.22 -18.62 9.14
CA SER A 296 8.78 -18.79 10.48
C SER A 296 9.59 -17.57 10.89
N GLU A 297 9.60 -17.27 12.19
CA GLU A 297 10.40 -16.17 12.74
C GLU A 297 11.91 -16.34 12.47
N SER A 298 12.39 -17.60 12.43
CA SER A 298 13.77 -17.94 12.08
C SER A 298 14.08 -17.56 10.62
N LEU A 299 13.18 -17.86 9.69
CA LEU A 299 13.33 -17.50 8.28
C LEU A 299 13.32 -15.97 8.08
N ILE A 300 12.44 -15.22 8.76
CA ILE A 300 12.47 -13.75 8.70
C ILE A 300 13.83 -13.23 9.18
N THR A 301 14.34 -13.79 10.28
CA THR A 301 15.64 -13.40 10.84
C THR A 301 16.78 -13.66 9.86
N GLU A 302 16.76 -14.77 9.12
CA GLU A 302 17.74 -15.05 8.07
C GLU A 302 17.61 -14.10 6.87
N LEU A 303 16.37 -13.78 6.46
CA LEU A 303 16.11 -12.84 5.37
C LEU A 303 16.62 -11.44 5.70
N PHE A 304 16.39 -10.95 6.92
CA PHE A 304 16.91 -9.67 7.38
C PHE A 304 18.45 -9.68 7.46
N LYS A 305 19.05 -10.76 7.98
CA LYS A 305 20.52 -10.95 8.01
C LYS A 305 21.16 -10.91 6.63
N SER A 306 20.58 -11.64 5.68
CA SER A 306 21.19 -11.86 4.37
C SER A 306 21.08 -10.66 3.44
N LYS A 307 19.97 -9.92 3.53
CA LYS A 307 19.66 -8.86 2.56
C LYS A 307 19.75 -7.44 3.09
N CYS A 308 19.57 -7.23 4.40
CA CYS A 308 19.08 -5.93 4.88
C CYS A 308 19.93 -5.29 6.01
N GLY A 309 21.00 -5.94 6.51
CA GLY A 309 21.94 -5.33 7.47
C GLY A 309 21.44 -5.34 8.93
N ASN A 310 22.26 -4.87 9.88
CA ASN A 310 22.01 -5.07 11.31
C ASN A 310 20.77 -4.33 11.85
N GLN A 311 20.43 -3.14 11.31
CA GLN A 311 19.33 -2.33 11.84
C GLN A 311 17.96 -3.06 11.84
N PHE A 312 17.67 -3.87 10.82
CA PHE A 312 16.41 -4.64 10.78
C PHE A 312 16.37 -5.76 11.82
N LEU A 313 17.53 -6.31 12.19
CA LEU A 313 17.62 -7.34 13.24
C LEU A 313 17.45 -6.72 14.61
N ASP A 314 18.09 -5.58 14.83
CA ASP A 314 18.03 -4.85 16.10
C ASP A 314 16.60 -4.38 16.40
N GLN A 315 15.85 -3.98 15.36
CA GLN A 315 14.47 -3.49 15.48
C GLN A 315 13.41 -4.50 15.04
N ARG A 316 13.75 -5.79 14.96
CA ARG A 316 12.88 -6.84 14.42
C ARG A 316 11.52 -6.89 15.12
N GLU A 317 11.48 -6.82 16.44
CA GLU A 317 10.23 -6.89 17.20
C GLU A 317 9.33 -5.68 16.94
N ASN A 318 9.92 -4.49 16.81
CA ASN A 318 9.18 -3.28 16.48
C ASN A 318 8.67 -3.30 15.04
N LEU A 319 9.48 -3.81 14.10
CA LEU A 319 9.05 -4.03 12.72
C LEU A 319 7.89 -5.03 12.62
N PHE A 320 7.89 -6.10 13.43
CA PHE A 320 6.76 -7.03 13.48
C PHE A 320 5.49 -6.34 13.95
N LYS A 321 5.55 -5.55 15.03
CA LYS A 321 4.39 -4.78 15.50
C LYS A 321 3.86 -3.84 14.42
N VAL A 322 4.74 -3.14 13.71
CA VAL A 322 4.36 -2.24 12.61
C VAL A 322 3.72 -3.02 11.45
N MET A 323 4.33 -4.14 11.03
CA MET A 323 3.77 -5.01 9.98
C MET A 323 2.43 -5.63 10.39
N GLU A 324 2.25 -6.00 11.65
CA GLU A 324 0.99 -6.49 12.20
C GLU A 324 -0.07 -5.38 12.28
N LYS A 325 0.32 -4.12 12.47
CA LYS A 325 -0.58 -2.97 12.42
C LYS A 325 -1.09 -2.65 11.02
N PHE A 326 -0.24 -2.87 10.01
CA PHE A 326 -0.68 -2.83 8.62
C PHE A 326 -1.32 -4.16 8.16
N ASP A 327 -1.54 -5.14 9.05
CA ASP A 327 -2.05 -6.48 8.70
C ASP A 327 -1.28 -7.15 7.53
N ILE A 328 0.00 -6.78 7.37
CA ILE A 328 0.94 -7.42 6.44
C ILE A 328 1.29 -8.81 6.96
N LEU A 329 1.49 -8.92 8.28
CA LEU A 329 1.73 -10.17 8.99
C LEU A 329 0.65 -10.36 10.06
N VAL A 330 0.33 -11.62 10.33
CA VAL A 330 -0.47 -12.00 11.50
C VAL A 330 0.18 -13.21 12.17
N LYS A 331 0.43 -13.11 13.48
CA LYS A 331 0.98 -14.22 14.24
C LYS A 331 -0.02 -15.36 14.35
N ILE A 332 0.42 -16.59 14.11
CA ILE A 332 -0.38 -17.78 14.40
C ILE A 332 -0.27 -18.07 15.89
N ALA A 333 -1.42 -18.09 16.58
CA ALA A 333 -1.49 -18.35 18.02
C ALA A 333 -0.65 -19.56 18.44
N GLU A 334 0.06 -19.43 19.56
CA GLU A 334 0.87 -20.49 20.18
C GLU A 334 2.03 -21.03 19.33
N THR A 335 2.41 -20.34 18.24
CA THR A 335 3.56 -20.71 17.41
C THR A 335 4.54 -19.55 17.20
N SER A 336 5.75 -19.87 16.73
CA SER A 336 6.76 -18.90 16.27
C SER A 336 6.67 -18.63 14.77
N SER A 337 5.45 -18.67 14.22
CA SER A 337 5.18 -18.49 12.79
C SER A 337 4.14 -17.40 12.57
N TYR A 338 4.26 -16.73 11.44
CA TYR A 338 3.36 -15.70 10.96
C TYR A 338 2.73 -16.14 9.65
N ILE A 339 1.58 -15.57 9.34
CA ILE A 339 0.93 -15.67 8.05
C ILE A 339 1.01 -14.32 7.38
N MET A 340 1.35 -14.35 6.09
CA MET A 340 1.36 -13.20 5.21
C MET A 340 0.26 -13.40 4.17
N PRO A 341 -0.92 -12.79 4.35
CA PRO A 341 -2.08 -13.01 3.47
C PRO A 341 -1.77 -12.74 2.00
N SER A 342 -0.97 -11.70 1.74
CA SER A 342 -0.53 -11.36 0.39
C SER A 342 0.38 -12.40 -0.26
N MET A 343 0.85 -13.42 0.47
CA MET A 343 1.70 -14.51 -0.06
C MET A 343 0.97 -15.86 -0.08
N MET A 344 -0.28 -15.94 0.36
CA MET A 344 -1.08 -17.16 0.25
C MET A 344 -1.30 -17.53 -1.22
N THR A 345 -1.43 -18.83 -1.50
CA THR A 345 -1.77 -19.28 -2.86
C THR A 345 -3.28 -19.27 -3.09
N PRO A 346 -3.73 -18.90 -4.30
CA PRO A 346 -5.12 -19.04 -4.67
C PRO A 346 -5.50 -20.53 -4.82
N VAL A 347 -6.77 -20.83 -4.57
CA VAL A 347 -7.35 -22.16 -4.75
C VAL A 347 -8.78 -22.03 -5.29
N LEU A 348 -9.25 -23.02 -6.03
CA LEU A 348 -10.62 -23.05 -6.50
C LEU A 348 -11.58 -23.33 -5.33
N TYR A 349 -12.70 -22.62 -5.31
CA TYR A 349 -13.74 -22.79 -4.29
C TYR A 349 -14.23 -24.25 -4.18
N ASP A 350 -14.39 -24.93 -5.31
CA ASP A 350 -14.81 -26.34 -5.34
C ASP A 350 -13.81 -27.30 -4.70
N GLU A 351 -12.51 -26.99 -4.78
CA GLU A 351 -11.47 -27.77 -4.10
C GLU A 351 -11.60 -27.59 -2.59
N VAL A 352 -11.77 -26.36 -2.10
CA VAL A 352 -11.99 -26.08 -0.67
C VAL A 352 -13.26 -26.77 -0.16
N CYS A 353 -14.35 -26.71 -0.93
CA CYS A 353 -15.59 -27.42 -0.59
C CYS A 353 -15.39 -28.91 -0.40
N THR A 354 -14.52 -29.52 -1.21
CA THR A 354 -14.19 -30.94 -1.14
C THR A 354 -13.30 -31.22 0.07
N LEU A 355 -12.29 -30.38 0.31
CA LEU A 355 -11.34 -30.53 1.42
C LEU A 355 -12.00 -30.46 2.79
N ILE A 356 -12.95 -29.54 2.99
CA ILE A 356 -13.62 -29.38 4.28
C ILE A 356 -14.93 -30.17 4.36
N GLY A 357 -15.31 -30.90 3.31
CA GLY A 357 -16.49 -31.77 3.30
C GLY A 357 -17.84 -31.03 3.18
N ILE A 358 -17.89 -29.81 2.65
CA ILE A 358 -19.17 -29.05 2.49
C ILE A 358 -20.20 -29.84 1.67
N LYS A 359 -19.73 -30.62 0.69
CA LYS A 359 -20.59 -31.40 -0.21
C LYS A 359 -21.13 -32.69 0.43
N GLN A 360 -20.72 -33.03 1.65
CA GLN A 360 -21.20 -34.22 2.35
C GLN A 360 -22.62 -33.99 2.92
N PRO A 361 -23.47 -35.04 2.96
CA PRO A 361 -24.87 -34.91 3.40
C PRO A 361 -25.03 -34.56 4.88
N ASN A 362 -24.00 -34.74 5.70
CA ASN A 362 -23.95 -34.37 7.11
C ASN A 362 -23.62 -32.89 7.35
N CYS A 363 -23.36 -32.10 6.28
CA CYS A 363 -23.08 -30.67 6.38
C CYS A 363 -24.36 -29.84 6.18
N LYS A 364 -24.77 -29.14 7.24
CA LYS A 364 -25.81 -28.10 7.17
C LYS A 364 -25.17 -26.76 6.89
N ARG A 365 -25.80 -25.98 6.02
CA ARG A 365 -25.32 -24.68 5.55
C ARG A 365 -26.32 -23.59 5.90
N SER A 366 -25.84 -22.48 6.44
CA SER A 366 -26.62 -21.26 6.58
C SER A 366 -26.77 -20.52 5.25
N SER A 367 -27.62 -19.50 5.22
CA SER A 367 -27.62 -18.52 4.13
C SER A 367 -26.30 -17.75 4.11
N TRP A 368 -25.92 -17.27 2.93
CA TRP A 368 -24.75 -16.40 2.78
C TRP A 368 -25.06 -14.99 3.31
N LEU A 369 -24.12 -14.43 4.07
CA LEU A 369 -24.01 -12.99 4.26
C LEU A 369 -23.06 -12.45 3.18
N CYS A 370 -23.59 -11.64 2.26
CA CYS A 370 -22.81 -11.07 1.17
C CYS A 370 -22.65 -9.55 1.38
N LEU A 371 -21.41 -9.10 1.49
CA LEU A 371 -21.04 -7.69 1.49
C LEU A 371 -20.60 -7.33 0.07
N LYS A 372 -21.43 -6.56 -0.63
CA LYS A 372 -21.17 -6.12 -2.00
C LYS A 372 -20.59 -4.71 -2.00
N PHE A 373 -19.47 -4.55 -2.70
CA PHE A 373 -18.75 -3.28 -2.82
C PHE A 373 -18.87 -2.75 -4.26
N SER A 374 -18.78 -1.43 -4.43
CA SER A 374 -18.56 -0.82 -5.75
C SER A 374 -17.17 -1.19 -6.28
N PHE A 375 -16.19 -1.16 -5.39
CA PHE A 375 -14.83 -1.65 -5.59
C PHE A 375 -14.33 -2.28 -4.30
N LEU A 376 -13.67 -3.43 -4.43
CA LEU A 376 -13.05 -4.13 -3.31
C LEU A 376 -11.53 -4.03 -3.44
N PRO A 377 -10.85 -3.18 -2.63
CA PRO A 377 -9.40 -3.07 -2.68
C PRO A 377 -8.75 -4.43 -2.41
N PRO A 378 -7.72 -4.84 -3.18
CA PRO A 378 -7.10 -6.15 -3.00
C PRO A 378 -6.58 -6.40 -1.58
N ALA A 379 -6.07 -5.36 -0.91
CA ALA A 379 -5.61 -5.44 0.47
C ALA A 379 -6.76 -5.61 1.48
N TYR A 380 -7.99 -5.19 1.16
CA TYR A 380 -9.13 -5.22 2.09
C TYR A 380 -9.45 -6.65 2.55
N PHE A 381 -9.40 -7.63 1.64
CA PHE A 381 -9.61 -9.02 2.03
C PHE A 381 -8.49 -9.57 2.92
N HIS A 382 -7.26 -9.05 2.80
CA HIS A 382 -6.18 -9.41 3.72
C HIS A 382 -6.52 -8.94 5.14
N HIS A 383 -7.01 -7.71 5.32
CA HIS A 383 -7.48 -7.20 6.61
C HIS A 383 -8.59 -8.06 7.21
N VAL A 384 -9.60 -8.42 6.40
CA VAL A 384 -10.67 -9.31 6.83
C VAL A 384 -10.11 -10.67 7.25
N SER A 385 -9.21 -11.25 6.46
CA SER A 385 -8.57 -12.53 6.77
C SER A 385 -7.78 -12.46 8.08
N VAL A 386 -6.99 -11.40 8.28
CA VAL A 386 -6.21 -11.18 9.50
C VAL A 386 -7.11 -11.03 10.72
N TRP A 387 -8.22 -10.30 10.60
CA TRP A 387 -9.21 -10.19 11.67
C TRP A 387 -9.75 -11.56 12.07
N PHE A 388 -10.20 -12.37 11.11
CA PHE A 388 -10.68 -13.73 11.41
C PHE A 388 -9.58 -14.65 11.98
N ILE A 389 -8.33 -14.53 11.52
CA ILE A 389 -7.19 -15.30 12.07
C ILE A 389 -6.92 -14.91 13.54
N LYS A 390 -7.11 -13.64 13.91
CA LYS A 390 -6.96 -13.15 15.29
C LYS A 390 -8.10 -13.64 16.20
N GLU A 391 -9.32 -13.76 15.67
CA GLU A 391 -10.52 -14.09 16.44
C GLU A 391 -10.82 -15.60 16.53
N TYR A 392 -10.47 -16.40 15.51
CA TYR A 392 -10.87 -17.81 15.41
C TYR A 392 -9.70 -18.75 15.09
N GLU A 393 -9.79 -20.02 15.54
CA GLU A 393 -8.81 -21.04 15.16
C GLU A 393 -8.99 -21.38 13.67
N SER A 394 -7.90 -21.33 12.90
CA SER A 394 -7.93 -21.68 11.48
C SER A 394 -8.14 -23.19 11.30
N SER A 395 -9.09 -23.56 10.44
CA SER A 395 -9.41 -24.97 10.23
C SER A 395 -8.24 -25.76 9.65
N LYS A 396 -8.00 -26.94 10.21
CA LYS A 396 -6.94 -27.84 9.74
C LYS A 396 -7.38 -28.61 8.51
N VAL A 397 -6.51 -28.67 7.50
CA VAL A 397 -6.71 -29.43 6.26
C VAL A 397 -5.42 -30.12 5.86
N VAL A 398 -5.53 -31.14 5.01
CA VAL A 398 -4.38 -31.77 4.34
C VAL A 398 -4.51 -31.49 2.85
N TYR A 399 -3.83 -30.47 2.36
CA TYR A 399 -3.84 -30.11 0.94
C TYR A 399 -2.46 -29.66 0.46
N LYS A 400 -1.79 -30.49 -0.34
CA LYS A 400 -0.40 -30.27 -0.77
C LYS A 400 0.50 -30.04 0.46
N THR A 401 1.00 -28.83 0.67
CA THR A 401 1.80 -28.41 1.82
C THR A 401 1.04 -27.53 2.83
N HIS A 402 -0.27 -27.34 2.62
CA HIS A 402 -1.14 -26.62 3.53
C HIS A 402 -1.58 -27.53 4.67
N SER A 403 -1.41 -27.04 5.89
CA SER A 403 -1.98 -27.60 7.11
C SER A 403 -3.20 -26.82 7.61
N LEU A 404 -3.41 -25.60 7.10
CA LEU A 404 -4.49 -24.69 7.46
C LEU A 404 -5.30 -24.35 6.21
N ALA A 405 -6.61 -24.22 6.35
CA ALA A 405 -7.52 -23.83 5.27
C ALA A 405 -7.52 -22.31 5.07
N LEU A 406 -6.34 -21.77 4.82
CA LEU A 406 -6.09 -20.37 4.55
C LEU A 406 -5.48 -20.25 3.16
N PHE A 407 -6.24 -19.67 2.25
CA PHE A 407 -5.89 -19.51 0.85
C PHE A 407 -6.18 -18.07 0.41
N ARG A 408 -5.50 -17.60 -0.64
CA ARG A 408 -5.73 -16.25 -1.16
C ARG A 408 -7.18 -16.18 -1.68
N GLY A 409 -8.01 -15.40 -1.01
CA GLY A 409 -9.43 -15.22 -1.33
C GLY A 409 -10.39 -16.20 -0.65
N ILE A 410 -9.92 -17.23 0.08
CA ILE A 410 -10.79 -18.20 0.77
C ILE A 410 -10.15 -18.62 2.10
N CYS A 411 -10.86 -18.44 3.20
CA CYS A 411 -10.40 -18.84 4.54
C CYS A 411 -11.51 -19.61 5.28
N VAL A 412 -11.13 -20.61 6.06
CA VAL A 412 -12.05 -21.40 6.88
C VAL A 412 -11.57 -21.45 8.32
N PHE A 413 -12.48 -21.17 9.24
CA PHE A 413 -12.21 -21.08 10.67
C PHE A 413 -13.15 -21.99 11.47
N ASP A 414 -12.69 -22.51 12.59
CA ASP A 414 -13.48 -23.27 13.55
C ASP A 414 -14.09 -22.33 14.60
N ILE A 415 -15.41 -22.41 14.78
CA ILE A 415 -16.14 -21.64 15.81
C ILE A 415 -15.95 -22.29 17.18
N ASP A 416 -16.02 -23.61 17.23
CA ASP A 416 -15.77 -24.40 18.43
C ASP A 416 -14.58 -25.34 18.21
N SER A 417 -13.43 -24.94 18.74
CA SER A 417 -12.18 -25.69 18.66
C SER A 417 -12.25 -27.08 19.31
N LYS A 418 -13.21 -27.32 20.21
CA LYS A 418 -13.35 -28.63 20.90
C LYS A 418 -14.15 -29.64 20.09
N SER A 419 -15.14 -29.19 19.31
CA SER A 419 -15.95 -30.08 18.49
C SER A 419 -15.52 -30.12 17.03
N GLY A 420 -14.95 -29.03 16.49
CA GLY A 420 -14.62 -28.86 15.07
C GLY A 420 -15.84 -28.97 14.15
N CYS A 421 -17.04 -28.94 14.72
CA CYS A 421 -18.31 -29.22 14.03
C CYS A 421 -18.94 -27.97 13.44
N GLU A 422 -18.57 -26.79 13.91
CA GLU A 422 -19.08 -25.52 13.39
C GLU A 422 -17.94 -24.70 12.82
N LYS A 423 -18.10 -24.27 11.56
CA LYS A 423 -17.07 -23.56 10.80
C LYS A 423 -17.62 -22.29 10.17
N ILE A 424 -16.75 -21.29 10.03
CA ILE A 424 -16.99 -20.07 9.25
C ILE A 424 -16.19 -20.19 7.96
N LEU A 425 -16.87 -20.09 6.83
CA LEU A 425 -16.27 -19.97 5.51
C LEU A 425 -16.34 -18.51 5.08
N VAL A 426 -15.18 -17.91 4.81
CA VAL A 426 -15.05 -16.55 4.30
C VAL A 426 -14.43 -16.62 2.93
N THR A 427 -15.10 -16.10 1.91
CA THR A 427 -14.63 -16.13 0.52
C THR A 427 -14.81 -14.78 -0.14
N MET A 428 -13.97 -14.48 -1.12
CA MET A 428 -14.03 -13.27 -1.93
C MET A 428 -14.25 -13.61 -3.40
N SER A 429 -15.07 -12.79 -4.07
CA SER A 429 -15.13 -12.64 -5.52
C SER A 429 -14.71 -11.21 -5.92
N LYS A 430 -14.84 -10.84 -7.20
CA LYS A 430 -14.35 -9.55 -7.73
C LYS A 430 -14.76 -8.32 -6.88
N ASP A 431 -16.00 -8.27 -6.42
CA ASP A 431 -16.62 -7.12 -5.75
C ASP A 431 -17.37 -7.50 -4.47
N THR A 432 -17.26 -8.74 -4.01
CA THR A 432 -18.09 -9.27 -2.92
C THR A 432 -17.26 -10.09 -1.96
N ILE A 433 -17.46 -9.85 -0.66
CA ILE A 433 -17.03 -10.76 0.40
C ILE A 433 -18.26 -11.52 0.88
N ALA A 434 -18.19 -12.85 0.86
CA ALA A 434 -19.27 -13.72 1.26
C ALA A 434 -18.85 -14.58 2.47
N ILE A 435 -19.74 -14.65 3.45
CA ILE A 435 -19.53 -15.40 4.69
C ILE A 435 -20.66 -16.41 4.84
N GLN A 436 -20.31 -17.65 5.20
CA GLN A 436 -21.28 -18.71 5.47
C GLN A 436 -20.88 -19.51 6.71
N LEU A 437 -21.86 -19.78 7.57
CA LEU A 437 -21.74 -20.72 8.67
C LEU A 437 -22.06 -22.15 8.20
N LEU A 438 -21.23 -23.09 8.60
CA LEU A 438 -21.31 -24.51 8.31
C LEU A 438 -21.43 -25.29 9.62
N SER A 439 -22.31 -26.29 9.67
CA SER A 439 -22.48 -27.18 10.83
C SER A 439 -22.44 -28.64 10.38
N PHE A 440 -21.51 -29.41 10.92
CA PHE A 440 -21.26 -30.81 10.61
C PHE A 440 -21.85 -31.67 11.72
N GLN A 441 -22.72 -32.61 11.37
CA GLN A 441 -23.25 -33.56 12.34
C GLN A 441 -22.19 -34.64 12.63
N LYS A 442 -21.82 -34.83 13.91
CA LYS A 442 -21.01 -35.97 14.33
C LYS A 442 -21.77 -37.25 14.01
N GLU A 443 -21.17 -38.16 13.26
CA GLU A 443 -21.68 -39.53 13.17
C GLU A 443 -21.69 -40.12 14.58
N ARG A 444 -22.85 -40.59 15.03
CA ARG A 444 -22.93 -41.39 16.26
C ARG A 444 -22.11 -42.65 16.00
N GLN A 445 -20.93 -42.74 16.61
CA GLN A 445 -20.23 -44.01 16.75
C GLN A 445 -21.15 -44.91 17.60
N ASN A 446 -21.80 -45.87 16.93
CA ASN A 446 -22.53 -46.95 17.57
C ASN A 446 -21.56 -48.02 18.06
#